data_AF-A0A8S3FIL5-F1
#
_entry.id   AF-A0A8S3FIL5-F1
#
_cell.length_a   1.000
_cell.length_b   1.000
_cell.length_c   1.000
_cell.angle_alpha   90.00
_cell.angle_beta   90.00
_cell.angle_gamma   90.00
#
_symmetry.space_group_name_H-M   'P 1'
#
loop_
_entity.id
_entity.type
_entity.pdbx_description
1 polymer ?
#
loop_
_entity_poly.entity_id
_entity_poly.type
_entity_poly.pdbx_seq_one_letter_code
_entity_poly.pdbx_strand_id
1 'polypeptide(L)'
;AFVSKQAYASLFDWLYPSYLPLFLKALYVFYDRSDVYNPLLKFFHELTSNRQERLAFDSTKPSAYLLFRETSNLLYIFQTKTIVHVNATIPESDGVLFYKAKLKPIITCLRIIRACLIGNYVNFGVFHLYSDPCFDNCLQVFLSILTSIKQTHLLSYPKLTIAYFTLIETLSLVQSDFLANLRTPLFGYVLETISEGFLSPDQTVQNSCCIFLDTFLSYVFRSAKKSTAPASLMANVNEYGNLFRQILINLLNGIIFAEC
;
A
#
# COMPACT_ATOMS: atom_id res chain seq x y z
N ALA A 1 -20.94 -10.83 -7.48
CA ALA A 1 -21.99 -10.03 -8.12
C ALA A 1 -22.66 -9.15 -7.05
N PHE A 2 -22.13 -7.94 -6.87
CA PHE A 2 -22.76 -6.83 -6.13
C PHE A 2 -22.60 -5.61 -7.04
N VAL A 3 -23.39 -5.59 -8.10
CA VAL A 3 -23.19 -4.71 -9.26
C VAL A 3 -23.83 -3.33 -9.04
N SER A 4 -24.84 -3.23 -8.16
CA SER A 4 -25.51 -1.96 -7.88
C SER A 4 -25.11 -1.34 -6.54
N LYS A 5 -25.01 0.00 -6.53
CA LYS A 5 -24.78 0.83 -5.33
C LYS A 5 -25.77 0.50 -4.21
N GLN A 6 -27.04 0.28 -4.54
CA GLN A 6 -28.10 -0.03 -3.57
C GLN A 6 -27.91 -1.40 -2.92
N ALA A 7 -27.54 -2.43 -3.69
CA ALA A 7 -27.25 -3.75 -3.15
C ALA A 7 -26.03 -3.73 -2.22
N TYR A 8 -25.01 -2.94 -2.56
CA TYR A 8 -23.84 -2.75 -1.70
C TYR A 8 -24.20 -2.02 -0.41
N ALA A 9 -25.02 -0.97 -0.47
CA ALA A 9 -25.47 -0.23 0.71
C ALA A 9 -26.29 -1.12 1.66
N SER A 10 -27.24 -1.90 1.13
CA SER A 10 -28.02 -2.86 1.95
C SER A 10 -27.13 -3.94 2.58
N LEU A 11 -26.12 -4.42 1.86
CA LEU A 11 -25.16 -5.37 2.41
C LEU A 11 -24.35 -4.73 3.54
N PHE A 12 -23.89 -3.49 3.36
CA PHE A 12 -23.12 -2.79 4.38
C PHE A 12 -23.96 -2.53 5.64
N ASP A 13 -25.21 -2.09 5.48
CA ASP A 13 -26.16 -1.89 6.59
C ASP A 13 -26.48 -3.21 7.31
N TRP A 14 -26.39 -4.36 6.63
CA TRP A 14 -26.49 -5.68 7.26
C TRP A 14 -25.20 -6.08 7.98
N LEU A 15 -24.02 -5.80 7.39
CA LEU A 15 -22.71 -6.18 7.91
C LEU A 15 -22.29 -5.35 9.14
N TYR A 16 -22.57 -4.06 9.13
CA TYR A 16 -22.22 -3.13 10.20
C TYR A 16 -23.48 -2.72 10.98
N PRO A 17 -23.47 -2.75 12.33
CA PRO A 17 -22.31 -2.84 13.21
C PRO A 17 -21.96 -4.27 13.69
N SER A 18 -22.80 -5.28 13.45
CA SER A 18 -22.70 -6.54 14.19
C SER A 18 -21.63 -7.51 13.69
N TYR A 19 -21.41 -7.61 12.37
CA TYR A 19 -20.59 -8.66 11.77
C TYR A 19 -19.16 -8.23 11.44
N LEU A 20 -18.93 -6.97 11.03
CA LEU A 20 -17.56 -6.49 10.77
C LEU A 20 -16.64 -6.61 12.00
N PRO A 21 -17.05 -6.21 13.22
CA PRO A 21 -16.23 -6.40 14.42
C PRO A 21 -16.01 -7.88 14.77
N LEU A 22 -16.98 -8.75 14.45
CA LEU A 22 -16.83 -10.19 14.64
C LEU A 22 -15.71 -10.74 13.74
N PHE A 23 -15.62 -10.29 12.49
CA PHE A 23 -14.53 -10.67 11.60
C PHE A 23 -13.16 -10.21 12.10
N LEU A 24 -13.08 -8.99 12.67
CA LEU A 24 -11.85 -8.51 13.30
C LEU A 24 -11.46 -9.35 14.51
N LYS A 25 -12.43 -9.73 15.35
CA LYS A 25 -12.21 -10.61 16.49
C LYS A 25 -11.78 -12.02 16.04
N ALA A 26 -12.37 -12.53 14.97
CA ALA A 26 -11.97 -13.80 14.38
C ALA A 26 -10.51 -13.76 13.89
N LEU A 27 -10.10 -12.68 13.20
CA LEU A 27 -8.70 -12.48 12.80
C LEU A 27 -7.78 -12.38 14.02
N TYR A 28 -8.21 -11.69 15.08
CA TYR A 28 -7.42 -11.52 16.29
C TYR A 28 -7.18 -12.84 17.06
N VAL A 29 -8.14 -13.76 17.02
CA VAL A 29 -8.06 -15.08 17.69
C VAL A 29 -7.34 -16.10 16.82
N PHE A 30 -7.65 -16.15 15.52
CA PHE A 30 -7.11 -17.13 14.57
C PHE A 30 -6.02 -16.53 13.67
N TYR A 31 -5.14 -15.71 14.24
CA TYR A 31 -4.09 -15.01 13.51
C TYR A 31 -3.00 -15.94 12.94
N ASP A 32 -2.90 -17.14 13.51
CA ASP A 32 -1.97 -18.21 13.16
C ASP A 32 -2.46 -19.07 11.98
N ARG A 33 -3.75 -19.00 11.66
CA ARG A 33 -4.42 -19.87 10.70
C ARG A 33 -4.62 -19.21 9.33
N SER A 34 -3.79 -19.62 8.36
CA SER A 34 -3.83 -19.09 6.98
C SER A 34 -5.12 -19.37 6.21
N ASP A 35 -5.89 -20.36 6.64
CA ASP A 35 -7.21 -20.68 6.14
C ASP A 35 -8.30 -19.71 6.65
N VAL A 36 -8.04 -18.98 7.74
CA VAL A 36 -8.96 -17.96 8.29
C VAL A 36 -8.61 -16.56 7.77
N TYR A 37 -7.35 -16.12 7.93
CA TYR A 37 -7.00 -14.75 7.56
C TYR A 37 -7.00 -14.52 6.04
N ASN A 38 -6.69 -15.52 5.20
CA ASN A 38 -6.67 -15.32 3.74
C ASN A 38 -8.07 -15.02 3.16
N PRO A 39 -9.14 -15.78 3.49
CA PRO A 39 -10.49 -15.43 3.08
C PRO A 39 -10.95 -14.07 3.64
N LEU A 40 -10.64 -13.76 4.89
CA LEU A 40 -11.00 -12.48 5.50
C LEU A 40 -10.35 -11.30 4.76
N LEU A 41 -9.05 -11.36 4.49
CA LEU A 41 -8.36 -10.32 3.72
C LEU A 41 -8.95 -10.17 2.32
N LYS A 42 -9.26 -11.28 1.64
CA LYS A 42 -9.92 -11.22 0.32
C LYS A 42 -11.30 -10.60 0.38
N PHE A 43 -12.08 -10.91 1.42
CA PHE A 43 -13.39 -10.34 1.65
C PHE A 43 -13.29 -8.83 1.85
N PHE A 44 -12.40 -8.36 2.71
CA PHE A 44 -12.17 -6.92 2.92
C PHE A 44 -11.62 -6.22 1.68
N HIS A 45 -10.75 -6.86 0.90
CA HIS A 45 -10.32 -6.33 -0.39
C HIS A 45 -11.48 -6.14 -1.36
N GLU A 46 -12.41 -7.09 -1.41
CA GLU A 46 -13.62 -6.93 -2.21
C GLU A 46 -14.56 -5.90 -1.57
N LEU A 47 -14.60 -5.69 -0.26
CA LEU A 47 -15.40 -4.62 0.34
C LEU A 47 -14.86 -3.23 -0.01
N THR A 48 -13.54 -3.03 0.00
CA THR A 48 -12.92 -1.71 -0.24
C THR A 48 -12.66 -1.38 -1.70
N SER A 49 -12.88 -2.33 -2.62
CA SER A 49 -12.69 -2.08 -4.05
C SER A 49 -13.83 -1.24 -4.62
N ASN A 50 -13.57 -0.03 -5.11
CA ASN A 50 -14.61 0.82 -5.70
C ASN A 50 -14.94 0.47 -7.17
N ARG A 51 -15.35 -0.77 -7.45
CA ARG A 51 -15.81 -1.16 -8.80
C ARG A 51 -17.14 -0.48 -9.10
N GLN A 52 -17.23 0.19 -10.25
CA GLN A 52 -18.45 0.86 -10.74
C GLN A 52 -19.02 1.89 -9.73
N GLU A 53 -18.14 2.60 -9.02
CA GLU A 53 -18.53 3.68 -8.08
C GLU A 53 -19.48 3.24 -6.94
N ARG A 54 -19.51 1.95 -6.59
CA ARG A 54 -20.37 1.42 -5.52
C ARG A 54 -20.08 2.01 -4.13
N LEU A 55 -18.87 2.53 -3.91
CA LEU A 55 -18.46 3.19 -2.66
C LEU A 55 -18.75 4.70 -2.67
N ALA A 56 -19.44 5.22 -3.67
CA ALA A 56 -20.02 6.56 -3.62
C ALA A 56 -21.22 6.57 -2.66
N PHE A 57 -20.95 6.39 -1.37
CA PHE A 57 -21.96 6.45 -0.31
C PHE A 57 -22.70 7.78 -0.35
N ASP A 58 -23.95 7.78 0.07
CA ASP A 58 -24.70 9.02 0.25
C ASP A 58 -24.05 9.84 1.37
N SER A 59 -23.91 11.16 1.16
CA SER A 59 -23.20 12.08 2.07
C SER A 59 -23.87 12.19 3.45
N THR A 60 -25.08 11.64 3.58
CA THR A 60 -25.90 11.59 4.79
C THR A 60 -25.45 10.52 5.79
N LYS A 61 -24.72 9.48 5.35
CA LYS A 61 -24.29 8.37 6.22
C LYS A 61 -22.75 8.29 6.32
N PRO A 62 -22.18 8.09 7.53
CA PRO A 62 -20.74 7.92 7.71
C PRO A 62 -20.22 6.52 7.31
N SER A 63 -20.94 5.77 6.47
CA SER A 63 -20.62 4.39 6.08
C SER A 63 -19.22 4.24 5.47
N ALA A 64 -18.80 5.23 4.69
CA ALA A 64 -17.49 5.28 4.05
C ALA A 64 -16.35 5.33 5.07
N TYR A 65 -16.49 6.20 6.06
CA TYR A 65 -15.55 6.35 7.16
C TYR A 65 -15.51 5.09 8.03
N LEU A 66 -16.68 4.52 8.35
CA LEU A 66 -16.77 3.28 9.14
C LEU A 66 -16.10 2.10 8.42
N LEU A 67 -16.33 1.95 7.11
CA LEU A 67 -15.66 0.92 6.30
C LEU A 67 -14.14 1.08 6.35
N PHE A 68 -13.63 2.30 6.17
CA PHE A 68 -12.20 2.57 6.22
C PHE A 68 -11.62 2.25 7.60
N ARG A 69 -12.31 2.63 8.68
CA ARG A 69 -11.91 2.35 10.06
C ARG A 69 -11.79 0.85 10.33
N GLU A 70 -12.82 0.07 10.00
CA GLU A 70 -12.77 -1.39 10.21
C GLU A 70 -11.69 -2.05 9.34
N THR A 71 -11.45 -1.53 8.12
CA THR A 71 -10.38 -2.00 7.23
C THR A 71 -9.00 -1.67 7.80
N SER A 72 -8.81 -0.48 8.35
CA SER A 72 -7.56 -0.08 9.02
C SER A 72 -7.25 -0.98 10.22
N ASN A 73 -8.27 -1.26 11.05
CA ASN A 73 -8.13 -2.19 12.18
C ASN A 73 -7.76 -3.61 11.72
N LEU A 74 -8.35 -4.10 10.63
CA LEU A 74 -7.98 -5.39 10.04
C LEU A 74 -6.49 -5.43 9.67
N LEU A 75 -6.03 -4.40 8.95
CA LEU A 75 -4.63 -4.27 8.53
C LEU A 75 -3.69 -4.21 9.73
N TYR A 76 -4.07 -3.47 10.77
CA TYR A 76 -3.30 -3.34 12.00
C TYR A 76 -3.19 -4.68 12.77
N ILE A 77 -4.29 -5.43 12.92
CA ILE A 77 -4.27 -6.76 13.55
C ILE A 77 -3.39 -7.72 12.73
N PHE A 78 -3.52 -7.69 11.39
CA PHE A 78 -2.71 -8.52 10.51
C PHE A 78 -1.21 -8.23 10.69
N GLN A 79 -0.83 -6.95 10.73
CA GLN A 79 0.55 -6.53 10.94
C GLN A 79 1.09 -6.97 12.32
N THR A 80 0.37 -6.63 13.38
CA THR A 80 0.86 -6.81 14.77
C THR A 80 0.86 -8.26 15.24
N LYS A 81 -0.03 -9.11 14.69
CA LYS A 81 -0.13 -10.52 15.08
C LYS A 81 0.31 -11.47 13.99
N THR A 82 -0.35 -11.43 12.83
CA THR A 82 -0.14 -12.45 11.79
C THR A 82 1.26 -12.38 11.20
N ILE A 83 1.75 -11.19 10.83
CA ILE A 83 3.12 -11.05 10.28
C ILE A 83 4.17 -11.47 11.32
N VAL A 84 4.02 -11.04 12.57
CA VAL A 84 4.94 -11.38 13.67
C VAL A 84 5.00 -12.90 13.89
N HIS A 85 3.84 -13.55 13.96
CA HIS A 85 3.75 -15.01 14.11
C HIS A 85 4.36 -15.75 12.91
N VAL A 86 4.01 -15.34 11.69
CA VAL A 86 4.51 -15.98 10.47
C VAL A 86 6.04 -15.86 10.36
N ASN A 87 6.61 -14.71 10.74
CA ASN A 87 8.05 -14.51 10.78
C ASN A 87 8.77 -15.40 11.80
N ALA A 88 8.11 -15.75 12.91
CA ALA A 88 8.68 -16.61 13.95
C ALA A 88 8.54 -18.11 13.64
N THR A 89 7.42 -18.52 13.02
CA THR A 89 7.04 -19.93 12.89
C THR A 89 7.41 -20.54 11.55
N ILE A 90 7.46 -19.75 10.47
CA ILE A 90 7.59 -20.27 9.10
C ILE A 90 8.97 -19.92 8.54
N PRO A 91 9.88 -20.91 8.38
CA PRO A 91 11.18 -20.67 7.80
C PRO A 91 11.09 -20.38 6.30
N GLU A 92 12.00 -19.54 5.80
CA GLU A 92 12.10 -19.21 4.36
C GLU A 92 12.47 -20.42 3.49
N SER A 93 12.99 -21.50 4.09
CA SER A 93 13.36 -22.74 3.39
C SER A 93 12.18 -23.49 2.80
N ASP A 94 10.98 -23.39 3.41
CA ASP A 94 9.76 -23.96 2.85
C ASP A 94 9.07 -22.91 1.96
N GLY A 95 9.56 -22.79 0.72
CA GLY A 95 9.09 -21.76 -0.21
C GLY A 95 7.58 -21.82 -0.51
N VAL A 96 6.94 -22.99 -0.40
CA VAL A 96 5.49 -23.14 -0.67
C VAL A 96 4.66 -22.64 0.50
N LEU A 97 4.99 -23.05 1.73
CA LEU A 97 4.31 -22.56 2.93
C LEU A 97 4.57 -21.07 3.15
N PHE A 98 5.81 -20.62 2.95
CA PHE A 98 6.19 -19.22 3.04
C PHE A 98 5.37 -18.33 2.09
N TYR A 99 5.24 -18.74 0.82
CA TYR A 99 4.43 -17.99 -0.14
C TYR A 99 2.95 -17.94 0.26
N LYS A 100 2.37 -19.08 0.67
CA LYS A 100 0.94 -19.17 1.00
C LYS A 100 0.58 -18.43 2.30
N ALA A 101 1.45 -18.50 3.30
CA ALA A 101 1.19 -17.97 4.63
C ALA A 101 1.66 -16.52 4.80
N LYS A 102 2.73 -16.08 4.10
CA LYS A 102 3.30 -14.73 4.22
C LYS A 102 3.05 -13.86 2.98
N LEU A 103 3.51 -14.30 1.81
CA LEU A 103 3.56 -13.41 0.64
C LEU A 103 2.16 -13.16 0.05
N LYS A 104 1.33 -14.19 -0.07
CA LYS A 104 -0.03 -14.09 -0.60
C LYS A 104 -0.95 -13.15 0.21
N PRO A 105 -1.03 -13.22 1.55
CA PRO A 105 -1.81 -12.26 2.30
C PRO A 105 -1.21 -10.86 2.23
N ILE A 106 0.11 -10.69 2.23
CA ILE A 106 0.75 -9.38 2.03
C ILE A 106 0.34 -8.75 0.70
N ILE A 107 0.35 -9.51 -0.41
CA ILE A 107 -0.14 -9.03 -1.72
C ILE A 107 -1.57 -8.50 -1.59
N THR A 108 -2.42 -9.19 -0.81
CA THR A 108 -3.80 -8.78 -0.59
C THR A 108 -3.88 -7.50 0.24
N CYS A 109 -3.07 -7.37 1.29
CA CYS A 109 -2.97 -6.15 2.11
C CYS A 109 -2.51 -4.94 1.29
N LEU A 110 -1.48 -5.08 0.45
CA LEU A 110 -1.02 -4.00 -0.43
C LEU A 110 -2.14 -3.53 -1.38
N ARG A 111 -2.93 -4.48 -1.90
CA ARG A 111 -4.10 -4.17 -2.74
C ARG A 111 -5.23 -3.49 -1.97
N ILE A 112 -5.48 -3.88 -0.72
CA ILE A 112 -6.45 -3.21 0.17
C ILE A 112 -6.03 -1.76 0.38
N ILE A 113 -4.77 -1.52 0.77
CA ILE A 113 -4.25 -0.17 1.02
C ILE A 113 -4.39 0.68 -0.24
N ARG A 114 -3.99 0.14 -1.40
CA ARG A 114 -4.15 0.83 -2.69
C ARG A 114 -5.62 1.17 -2.99
N ALA A 115 -6.53 0.21 -2.78
CA ALA A 115 -7.96 0.41 -3.00
C ALA A 115 -8.54 1.49 -2.07
N CYS A 116 -8.04 1.60 -0.85
CA CYS A 116 -8.45 2.65 0.09
C CYS A 116 -7.96 4.03 -0.36
N LEU A 117 -6.76 4.13 -0.93
CA LEU A 117 -6.20 5.40 -1.43
C LEU A 117 -6.90 5.91 -2.70
N ILE A 118 -7.19 5.02 -3.65
CA ILE A 118 -7.81 5.38 -4.94
C ILE A 118 -9.33 5.48 -4.84
N GLY A 119 -9.94 4.77 -3.88
CA GLY A 119 -11.39 4.56 -3.85
C GLY A 119 -12.23 5.83 -3.75
N ASN A 120 -11.62 6.96 -3.37
CA ASN A 120 -12.22 8.30 -3.29
C ASN A 120 -13.55 8.36 -2.50
N TYR A 121 -13.73 7.43 -1.56
CA TYR A 121 -14.94 7.34 -0.73
C TYR A 121 -14.75 7.98 0.65
N VAL A 122 -13.52 8.23 1.09
CA VAL A 122 -13.23 9.01 2.31
C VAL A 122 -12.25 10.12 1.99
N ASN A 123 -12.55 11.33 2.47
CA ASN A 123 -11.59 12.43 2.45
C ASN A 123 -10.63 12.29 3.62
N PHE A 124 -9.33 12.14 3.33
CA PHE A 124 -8.32 11.90 4.38
C PHE A 124 -8.17 13.07 5.37
N GLY A 125 -8.52 14.30 4.98
CA GLY A 125 -8.51 15.45 5.89
C GLY A 125 -9.48 15.31 7.07
N VAL A 126 -10.49 14.45 6.93
CA VAL A 126 -11.47 14.19 7.98
C VAL A 126 -10.85 13.45 9.17
N PHE A 127 -9.86 12.58 8.96
CA PHE A 127 -9.19 11.85 10.04
C PHE A 127 -8.41 12.79 10.97
N HIS A 128 -7.75 13.80 10.40
CA HIS A 128 -7.03 14.81 11.17
C HIS A 128 -8.00 15.65 12.02
N LEU A 129 -9.19 15.98 11.50
CA LEU A 129 -10.20 16.74 12.24
C LEU A 129 -10.77 15.95 13.43
N TYR A 130 -10.96 14.64 13.28
CA TYR A 130 -11.48 13.78 14.34
C TYR A 130 -10.39 13.17 15.24
N SER A 131 -9.11 13.49 15.01
CA SER A 131 -7.97 12.88 15.72
C SER A 131 -8.00 11.34 15.68
N ASP A 132 -8.46 10.78 14.56
CA ASP A 132 -8.58 9.33 14.39
C ASP A 132 -7.32 8.76 13.71
N PRO A 133 -6.58 7.84 14.37
CA PRO A 133 -5.33 7.30 13.85
C PRO A 133 -5.51 6.29 12.71
N CYS A 134 -6.73 6.02 12.23
CA CYS A 134 -6.96 4.98 11.21
C CYS A 134 -6.14 5.15 9.94
N PHE A 135 -5.98 6.38 9.46
CA PHE A 135 -5.18 6.63 8.26
C PHE A 135 -3.69 6.38 8.52
N ASP A 136 -3.18 6.89 9.64
CA ASP A 136 -1.79 6.70 10.05
C ASP A 136 -1.47 5.22 10.29
N ASN A 137 -2.40 4.47 10.89
CA ASN A 137 -2.27 3.02 11.08
C ASN A 137 -2.11 2.29 9.74
N CYS A 138 -2.86 2.66 8.71
CA CYS A 138 -2.70 2.08 7.36
C CYS A 138 -1.29 2.34 6.79
N LEU A 139 -0.76 3.55 6.98
CA LEU A 139 0.59 3.91 6.53
C LEU A 139 1.66 3.16 7.35
N GLN A 140 1.49 3.03 8.67
CA GLN A 140 2.38 2.24 9.52
C GLN A 140 2.39 0.75 9.13
N VAL A 141 1.23 0.19 8.78
CA VAL A 141 1.14 -1.19 8.27
C VAL A 141 1.93 -1.32 6.97
N PHE A 142 1.84 -0.37 6.05
CA PHE A 142 2.64 -0.36 4.82
C PHE A 142 4.15 -0.36 5.14
N LEU A 143 4.62 0.51 6.03
CA LEU A 143 6.03 0.55 6.43
C LEU A 143 6.49 -0.76 7.08
N SER A 144 5.67 -1.35 7.93
CA SER A 144 5.99 -2.63 8.56
C SER A 144 6.05 -3.77 7.55
N ILE A 145 5.16 -3.80 6.57
CA ILE A 145 5.22 -4.76 5.46
C ILE A 145 6.53 -4.60 4.68
N LEU A 146 6.97 -3.36 4.41
CA LEU A 146 8.24 -3.11 3.73
C LEU A 146 9.41 -3.68 4.50
N THR A 147 9.49 -3.42 5.80
CA THR A 147 10.57 -3.94 6.65
C THR A 147 10.54 -5.47 6.80
N SER A 148 9.39 -6.10 6.59
CA SER A 148 9.21 -7.54 6.76
C SER A 148 9.59 -8.37 5.53
N ILE A 149 9.79 -7.75 4.36
CA ILE A 149 10.12 -8.42 3.09
C ILE A 149 11.53 -8.03 2.67
N LYS A 150 12.35 -9.03 2.31
CA LYS A 150 13.65 -8.80 1.68
C LYS A 150 13.44 -8.37 0.22
N GLN A 151 14.26 -7.43 -0.25
CA GLN A 151 14.24 -6.92 -1.62
C GLN A 151 14.32 -8.04 -2.68
N THR A 152 15.14 -9.07 -2.42
CA THR A 152 15.27 -10.24 -3.31
C THR A 152 13.94 -10.96 -3.55
N HIS A 153 13.12 -11.12 -2.51
CA HIS A 153 11.79 -11.73 -2.65
C HIS A 153 10.81 -10.78 -3.34
N LEU A 154 10.93 -9.47 -3.13
CA LEU A 154 10.04 -8.50 -3.76
C LEU A 154 10.09 -8.58 -5.30
N LEU A 155 11.27 -8.78 -5.88
CA LEU A 155 11.46 -8.89 -7.33
C LEU A 155 11.30 -10.32 -7.87
N SER A 156 11.51 -11.34 -7.06
CA SER A 156 11.37 -12.75 -7.49
C SER A 156 9.91 -13.17 -7.72
N TYR A 157 8.95 -12.54 -7.03
CA TYR A 157 7.53 -12.90 -7.11
C TYR A 157 6.71 -11.85 -7.87
N PRO A 158 6.37 -12.07 -9.15
CA PRO A 158 5.80 -11.02 -10.02
C PRO A 158 4.49 -10.43 -9.49
N LYS A 159 3.64 -11.24 -8.83
CA LYS A 159 2.38 -10.77 -8.24
C LYS A 159 2.60 -9.81 -7.07
N LEU A 160 3.68 -10.00 -6.32
CA LEU A 160 4.10 -9.11 -5.23
C LEU A 160 4.72 -7.84 -5.80
N THR A 161 5.60 -7.98 -6.78
CA THR A 161 6.22 -6.88 -7.53
C THR A 161 5.16 -5.91 -8.04
N ILE A 162 4.20 -6.39 -8.83
CA ILE A 162 3.12 -5.56 -9.38
C ILE A 162 2.30 -4.90 -8.26
N ALA A 163 1.92 -5.64 -7.21
CA ALA A 163 1.12 -5.08 -6.11
C ALA A 163 1.87 -3.99 -5.32
N TYR A 164 3.19 -4.11 -5.21
CA TYR A 164 4.05 -3.14 -4.55
C TYR A 164 4.23 -1.87 -5.38
N PHE A 165 4.66 -2.00 -6.64
CA PHE A 165 4.92 -0.84 -7.50
C PHE A 165 3.66 -0.03 -7.78
N THR A 166 2.53 -0.70 -8.02
CA THR A 166 1.24 -0.01 -8.21
C THR A 166 0.75 0.71 -6.94
N LEU A 167 1.13 0.23 -5.74
CA LEU A 167 0.85 0.93 -4.49
C LEU A 167 1.77 2.14 -4.31
N ILE A 168 3.05 2.00 -4.60
CA ILE A 168 4.01 3.10 -4.50
C ILE A 168 3.67 4.24 -5.44
N GLU A 169 3.33 3.92 -6.70
CA GLU A 169 2.80 4.88 -7.66
C GLU A 169 1.61 5.65 -7.06
N THR A 170 0.64 4.92 -6.52
CA THR A 170 -0.56 5.52 -5.89
C THR A 170 -0.19 6.42 -4.70
N LEU A 171 0.73 5.98 -3.84
CA LEU A 171 1.19 6.77 -2.70
C LEU A 171 1.89 8.05 -3.16
N SER A 172 2.66 8.01 -4.24
CA SER A 172 3.30 9.21 -4.79
C SER A 172 2.31 10.25 -5.29
N LEU A 173 1.19 9.80 -5.85
CA LEU A 173 0.12 10.67 -6.34
C LEU A 173 -0.73 11.26 -5.21
N VAL A 174 -1.04 10.48 -4.17
CA VAL A 174 -2.01 10.87 -3.12
C VAL A 174 -1.34 11.45 -1.88
N GLN A 175 -0.13 10.99 -1.51
CA GLN A 175 0.56 11.31 -0.26
C GLN A 175 2.06 11.52 -0.47
N SER A 176 2.42 12.44 -1.38
CA SER A 176 3.84 12.76 -1.64
C SER A 176 4.57 13.26 -0.39
N ASP A 177 3.89 13.99 0.49
CA ASP A 177 4.44 14.48 1.77
C ASP A 177 4.87 13.34 2.70
N PHE A 178 4.11 12.24 2.76
CA PHE A 178 4.45 11.07 3.56
C PHE A 178 5.74 10.41 3.05
N LEU A 179 5.87 10.24 1.74
CA LEU A 179 7.05 9.65 1.11
C LEU A 179 8.30 10.52 1.31
N ALA A 180 8.14 11.85 1.27
CA ALA A 180 9.22 12.80 1.53
C ALA A 180 9.71 12.78 2.99
N ASN A 181 8.84 12.41 3.93
CA ASN A 181 9.12 12.34 5.36
C ASN A 181 9.54 10.94 5.84
N LEU A 182 9.77 10.00 4.91
CA LEU A 182 10.30 8.67 5.27
C LEU A 182 11.68 8.78 5.92
N ARG A 183 11.92 7.88 6.88
CA ARG A 183 13.25 7.70 7.47
C ARG A 183 14.23 7.26 6.38
N THR A 184 15.45 7.79 6.42
CA THR A 184 16.54 7.52 5.48
C THR A 184 16.68 6.05 5.04
N PRO A 185 16.71 5.04 5.93
CA PRO A 185 16.86 3.65 5.49
C PRO A 185 15.65 3.11 4.70
N LEU A 186 14.44 3.56 5.03
CA LEU A 186 13.22 3.16 4.30
C LEU A 186 13.14 3.87 2.96
N PHE A 187 13.59 5.12 2.91
CA PHE A 187 13.67 5.88 1.67
C PHE A 187 14.69 5.27 0.70
N GLY A 188 15.87 4.87 1.21
CA GLY A 188 16.86 4.12 0.44
C GLY A 188 16.30 2.83 -0.13
N TYR A 189 15.64 2.01 0.70
CA TYR A 189 14.97 0.79 0.25
C TYR A 189 13.97 1.05 -0.89
N VAL A 190 13.13 2.09 -0.76
CA VAL A 190 12.19 2.46 -1.83
C VAL A 190 12.93 2.86 -3.10
N LEU A 191 13.97 3.69 -3.03
CA LEU A 191 14.72 4.11 -4.21
C LEU A 191 15.50 2.97 -4.87
N GLU A 192 16.11 2.09 -4.08
CA GLU A 192 16.82 0.90 -4.59
C GLU A 192 15.83 -0.03 -5.31
N THR A 193 14.66 -0.29 -4.71
CA THR A 193 13.62 -1.10 -5.36
C THR A 193 13.09 -0.44 -6.64
N ILE A 194 12.99 0.90 -6.68
CA ILE A 194 12.60 1.64 -7.90
C ILE A 194 13.68 1.52 -8.98
N SER A 195 14.97 1.68 -8.60
CA SER A 195 16.10 1.50 -9.52
C SER A 195 16.12 0.11 -10.15
N GLU A 196 15.92 -0.94 -9.36
CA GLU A 196 15.83 -2.31 -9.89
C GLU A 196 14.52 -2.54 -10.66
N GLY A 197 13.44 -1.86 -10.29
CA GLY A 197 12.15 -1.89 -10.99
C GLY A 197 12.25 -1.38 -12.44
N PHE A 198 13.09 -0.39 -12.72
CA PHE A 198 13.36 0.07 -14.09
C PHE A 198 14.01 -0.99 -14.98
N LEU A 199 14.83 -1.86 -14.39
CA LEU A 199 15.49 -2.95 -15.11
C LEU A 199 14.57 -4.17 -15.29
N SER A 200 13.36 -4.12 -14.71
CA SER A 200 12.38 -5.19 -14.85
C SER A 200 11.88 -5.28 -16.31
N PRO A 201 11.65 -6.48 -16.85
CA PRO A 201 11.07 -6.65 -18.20
C PRO A 201 9.56 -6.35 -18.27
N ASP A 202 8.88 -6.14 -17.13
CA ASP A 202 7.44 -5.86 -17.11
C ASP A 202 7.16 -4.36 -17.32
N GLN A 203 6.54 -4.03 -18.45
CA GLN A 203 6.13 -2.68 -18.82
C GLN A 203 5.26 -2.00 -17.74
N THR A 204 4.44 -2.77 -17.02
CA THR A 204 3.56 -2.23 -15.96
C THR A 204 4.39 -1.69 -14.80
N VAL A 205 5.44 -2.41 -14.43
CA VAL A 205 6.36 -2.04 -13.35
C VAL A 205 7.17 -0.82 -13.75
N GLN A 206 7.71 -0.81 -14.98
CA GLN A 206 8.45 0.34 -15.51
C GLN A 206 7.59 1.61 -15.53
N ASN A 207 6.35 1.52 -16.04
CA ASN A 207 5.42 2.65 -16.07
C ASN A 207 5.11 3.17 -14.65
N SER A 208 4.89 2.27 -13.69
CA SER A 208 4.65 2.65 -12.29
C SER A 208 5.87 3.39 -11.70
N CYS A 209 7.09 2.95 -12.03
CA CYS A 209 8.33 3.61 -11.61
C CYS A 209 8.50 5.00 -12.24
N CYS A 210 8.17 5.15 -13.53
CA CYS A 210 8.19 6.45 -14.22
C CYS A 210 7.23 7.44 -13.56
N ILE A 211 5.98 7.04 -13.31
CA ILE A 211 4.97 7.89 -12.68
C ILE A 211 5.40 8.27 -11.26
N PHE A 212 5.95 7.32 -10.49
CA PHE A 212 6.50 7.59 -9.17
C PHE A 212 7.59 8.67 -9.23
N LEU A 213 8.58 8.52 -10.12
CA LEU A 213 9.67 9.49 -10.24
C LEU A 213 9.17 10.86 -10.68
N ASP A 214 8.34 10.94 -11.71
CA ASP A 214 7.84 12.22 -12.23
C ASP A 214 7.09 12.98 -11.13
N THR A 215 6.20 12.29 -10.42
CA THR A 215 5.41 12.88 -9.34
C THR A 215 6.30 13.26 -8.15
N PHE A 216 7.21 12.39 -7.73
CA PHE A 216 8.09 12.63 -6.59
C PHE A 216 9.10 13.74 -6.88
N LEU A 217 9.76 13.73 -8.03
CA LEU A 217 10.69 14.79 -8.43
C LEU A 217 9.98 16.13 -8.62
N SER A 218 8.77 16.12 -9.20
CA SER A 218 7.93 17.33 -9.27
C SER A 218 7.60 17.87 -7.88
N TYR A 219 7.31 17.00 -6.91
CA TYR A 219 7.08 17.38 -5.52
C TYR A 219 8.36 17.97 -4.89
N VAL A 220 9.50 17.30 -5.01
CA VAL A 220 10.80 17.78 -4.50
C VAL A 220 11.16 19.14 -5.09
N PHE A 221 11.00 19.32 -6.41
CA PHE A 221 11.28 20.59 -7.08
C PHE A 221 10.38 21.73 -6.58
N ARG A 222 9.07 21.48 -6.46
CA ARG A 222 8.12 22.47 -5.93
C ARG A 222 8.42 22.84 -4.47
N SER A 223 8.77 21.83 -3.67
CA SER A 223 9.13 21.94 -2.27
C SER A 223 10.42 22.76 -2.07
N ALA A 224 11.45 22.49 -2.89
CA ALA A 224 12.70 23.23 -2.90
C ALA A 224 12.50 24.70 -3.32
N LYS A 225 11.71 24.95 -4.37
CA LYS A 225 11.41 26.31 -4.86
C LYS A 225 10.67 27.16 -3.83
N LYS A 226 9.80 26.55 -3.01
CA LYS A 226 9.03 27.24 -1.98
C LYS A 226 9.78 27.41 -0.66
N SER A 227 10.99 26.85 -0.52
CA SER A 227 11.75 26.78 0.75
C SER A 227 10.95 26.16 1.92
N THR A 228 9.88 25.43 1.62
CA THR A 228 9.05 24.71 2.60
C THR A 228 9.42 23.23 2.67
N ALA A 229 10.63 22.88 2.22
CA ALA A 229 11.07 21.51 2.16
C ALA A 229 11.31 20.95 3.57
N PRO A 230 10.73 19.79 3.92
CA PRO A 230 11.03 19.16 5.19
C PRO A 230 12.52 18.82 5.26
N ALA A 231 13.14 19.06 6.42
CA ALA A 231 14.58 18.85 6.61
C ALA A 231 15.02 17.41 6.30
N SER A 232 14.14 16.44 6.56
CA SER A 232 14.33 15.02 6.21
C SER A 232 14.44 14.78 4.71
N LEU A 233 13.67 15.49 3.89
CA LEU A 233 13.72 15.38 2.44
C LEU A 233 15.06 15.89 1.90
N MET A 234 15.54 17.02 2.40
CA MET A 234 16.83 17.58 1.96
C MET A 234 18.01 16.69 2.35
N ALA A 235 17.96 16.07 3.54
CA ALA A 235 18.96 15.07 3.95
C ALA A 235 18.93 13.83 3.03
N ASN A 236 17.73 13.27 2.79
CA ASN A 236 17.55 12.10 1.94
C ASN A 236 17.95 12.35 0.48
N VAL A 237 17.63 13.52 -0.08
CA VAL A 237 17.99 13.89 -1.46
C VAL A 237 19.50 14.08 -1.60
N ASN A 238 20.17 14.65 -0.60
CA ASN A 238 21.62 14.79 -0.62
C ASN A 238 22.35 13.45 -0.49
N GLU A 239 21.84 12.55 0.37
CA GLU A 239 22.43 11.23 0.60
C GLU A 239 22.25 10.29 -0.60
N TYR A 240 21.06 10.28 -1.21
CA TYR A 240 20.73 9.43 -2.35
C TYR A 240 20.83 10.12 -3.71
N GLY A 241 21.43 11.31 -3.79
CA GLY A 241 21.58 12.07 -5.03
C GLY A 241 22.28 11.29 -6.15
N ASN A 242 23.22 10.40 -5.78
CA ASN A 242 23.89 9.52 -6.74
C ASN A 242 22.96 8.43 -7.31
N LEU A 243 22.06 7.86 -6.49
CA LEU A 243 21.06 6.89 -6.98
C LEU A 243 20.03 7.58 -7.88
N PHE A 244 19.55 8.78 -7.53
CA PHE A 244 18.68 9.55 -8.42
C PHE A 244 19.34 9.81 -9.77
N ARG A 245 20.64 10.17 -9.77
CA ARG A 245 21.39 10.36 -11.00
C ARG A 245 21.49 9.07 -11.81
N GLN A 246 21.77 7.93 -11.18
CA GLN A 246 21.82 6.64 -11.86
C GLN A 246 20.46 6.24 -12.44
N ILE A 247 19.37 6.44 -11.69
CA ILE A 247 18.01 6.17 -12.16
C ILE A 247 17.66 7.06 -13.36
N LEU A 248 17.99 8.34 -13.33
CA LEU A 248 17.76 9.26 -14.45
C LEU A 248 18.60 8.89 -15.68
N ILE A 249 19.85 8.47 -15.49
CA ILE A 249 20.70 7.97 -16.57
C ILE A 249 20.12 6.68 -17.15
N ASN A 250 19.65 5.75 -16.32
CA ASN A 250 19.04 4.50 -16.78
C ASN A 250 17.72 4.75 -17.51
N LEU A 251 16.90 5.70 -17.06
CA LEU A 251 15.67 6.10 -17.73
C LEU A 251 15.99 6.77 -19.08
N LEU A 252 16.97 7.68 -19.12
CA LEU A 252 17.41 8.32 -20.35
C LEU A 252 18.01 7.32 -21.34
N ASN A 253 18.84 6.40 -20.87
CA ASN A 253 19.36 5.29 -21.68
C ASN A 253 18.22 4.38 -22.14
N GLY A 254 17.25 4.09 -21.28
CA GLY A 254 16.04 3.36 -21.65
C GLY A 254 15.26 4.06 -22.77
N ILE A 255 15.11 5.38 -22.74
CA ILE A 255 14.45 6.15 -23.80
C ILE A 255 15.30 6.24 -25.08
N ILE A 256 16.62 6.40 -24.95
CA ILE A 256 17.55 6.55 -26.08
C ILE A 256 17.76 5.22 -26.81
N PHE A 257 17.83 4.11 -26.08
CA PHE A 257 18.11 2.77 -26.59
C PHE A 257 16.86 1.88 -26.69
N ALA A 258 15.69 2.34 -26.21
CA ALA A 258 14.42 1.74 -26.64
C ALA A 258 14.19 2.12 -28.11
N GLU A 259 14.62 1.23 -28.99
CA GLU A 259 14.12 1.20 -30.37
C GLU A 259 12.60 1.09 -30.35
N CYS A 260 11.96 1.89 -31.21
CA CYS A 260 10.54 1.89 -31.51
C CYS A 260 9.93 0.49 -31.72
#